data_AF-A0A7G2CRD8-F1
#
_entry.id   AF-A0A7G2CRD8-F1
#
_cell.length_a   1.000
_cell.length_b   1.000
_cell.length_c   1.000
_cell.angle_alpha   90.00
_cell.angle_beta   90.00
_cell.angle_gamma   90.00
#
_symmetry.space_group_name_H-M   'P 1'
#
loop_
_entity.id
_entity.type
_entity.pdbx_description
1 polymer ?
#
loop_
_entity_poly.entity_id
_entity_poly.type
_entity_poly.pdbx_seq_one_letter_code
_entity_poly.pdbx_strand_id
1 'polypeptide(L)'
;MSKPDLSRRHGVKKTRADRDAEEKERKKNIWEAKLNKENLEKLLLELVSLEKAKFLSPAQKERKRLVEKMVADLEKREKAAKGGDDEKEERESTASEEEPVSFFSDGFTDKASLDTRTFVPRAIKRKKTEAVSAADLIAIEERKLLAASNSAEQDDNDFLDSLM
;
A
#
# COMPACT_ATOMS: atom_id res chain seq x y z
N MET A 1 29.75 -20.14 -31.52
CA MET A 1 28.54 -20.34 -32.35
C MET A 1 27.33 -19.88 -31.54
N SER A 2 26.69 -18.77 -31.93
CA SER A 2 25.49 -18.25 -31.26
C SER A 2 24.30 -19.13 -31.62
N LYS A 3 23.58 -19.66 -30.62
CA LYS A 3 22.34 -20.42 -30.87
C LYS A 3 21.28 -19.43 -31.37
N PRO A 4 20.57 -19.72 -32.49
CA PRO A 4 19.52 -18.84 -32.95
C PRO A 4 18.38 -18.78 -31.92
N ASP A 5 17.93 -17.57 -31.61
CA ASP A 5 16.78 -17.29 -30.75
C ASP A 5 15.50 -17.79 -31.45
N LEU A 6 15.08 -19.01 -31.10
CA LEU A 6 13.94 -19.73 -31.68
C LEU A 6 12.57 -19.16 -31.23
N SER A 7 12.51 -18.02 -30.53
CA SER A 7 11.27 -17.51 -29.96
C SER A 7 10.43 -16.62 -30.87
N ARG A 8 10.87 -16.35 -32.11
CA ARG A 8 10.18 -15.41 -33.01
C ARG A 8 8.88 -16.00 -33.56
N ARG A 9 7.84 -15.99 -32.72
CA ARG A 9 6.45 -16.32 -33.09
C ARG A 9 5.88 -15.19 -33.94
N HIS A 10 6.09 -15.24 -35.24
CA HIS A 10 5.47 -14.30 -36.17
C HIS A 10 3.94 -14.46 -36.12
N GLY A 11 3.23 -13.37 -35.80
CA GLY A 11 1.76 -13.34 -35.80
C GLY A 11 1.05 -13.71 -34.49
N VAL A 12 1.76 -14.22 -33.47
CA VAL A 12 1.16 -14.53 -32.16
C VAL A 12 1.38 -13.35 -31.20
N LYS A 13 0.30 -12.69 -30.77
CA LYS A 13 0.38 -11.66 -29.73
C LYS A 13 0.79 -12.31 -28.40
N LYS A 14 1.80 -11.75 -27.72
CA LYS A 14 2.19 -12.19 -26.37
C LYS A 14 0.97 -12.19 -25.44
N THR A 15 0.75 -13.30 -24.75
CA THR A 15 -0.33 -13.38 -23.76
C THR A 15 -0.03 -12.45 -22.59
N ARG A 16 -1.03 -12.18 -21.74
CA ARG A 16 -0.81 -11.41 -20.51
C ARG A 16 0.20 -12.10 -19.59
N ALA A 17 0.12 -13.43 -19.48
CA ALA A 17 1.06 -14.22 -18.70
C ALA A 17 2.49 -14.09 -19.21
N ASP A 18 2.70 -14.13 -20.54
CA ASP A 18 4.04 -13.96 -21.13
C ASP A 18 4.62 -12.58 -20.81
N ARG A 19 3.79 -11.54 -20.86
CA ARG A 19 4.20 -10.16 -20.51
C ARG A 19 4.55 -10.03 -19.03
N ASP A 20 3.73 -10.58 -18.15
CA ASP A 20 3.97 -10.52 -16.71
C ASP A 20 5.23 -11.33 -16.33
N ALA A 21 5.49 -12.46 -17.00
CA ALA A 21 6.71 -13.25 -16.83
C ALA A 21 7.96 -12.47 -17.26
N GLU A 22 7.93 -11.85 -18.44
CA GLU A 22 9.04 -11.04 -18.97
C GLU A 22 9.32 -9.81 -18.08
N GLU A 23 8.28 -9.18 -17.53
CA GLU A 23 8.45 -8.07 -16.59
C GLU A 23 9.08 -8.54 -15.27
N LYS A 24 8.65 -9.69 -14.73
CA LYS A 24 9.25 -10.29 -13.52
C LYS A 24 10.72 -10.63 -13.75
N GLU A 25 11.04 -11.25 -14.87
CA GLU A 25 12.42 -11.58 -15.25
C GLU A 25 13.27 -10.32 -15.40
N ARG A 26 12.76 -9.28 -16.07
CA ARG A 26 13.45 -7.99 -16.18
C ARG A 26 13.70 -7.36 -14.81
N LYS A 27 12.70 -7.34 -13.91
CA LYS A 27 12.85 -6.82 -12.55
C LYS A 27 13.90 -7.60 -11.75
N LYS A 28 13.90 -8.94 -11.88
CA LYS A 28 14.90 -9.81 -11.27
C LYS A 28 16.30 -9.49 -11.80
N ASN A 29 16.49 -9.38 -13.10
CA ASN A 29 17.78 -9.06 -13.70
C ASN A 29 18.31 -7.68 -13.25
N ILE A 30 17.43 -6.68 -13.14
CA ILE A 30 17.80 -5.36 -12.61
C ILE A 30 18.22 -5.45 -11.14
N TRP A 31 17.51 -6.23 -10.34
CA TRP A 31 17.85 -6.46 -8.94
C TRP A 31 19.20 -7.15 -8.79
N GLU A 32 19.43 -8.22 -9.56
CA GLU A 32 20.69 -8.95 -9.56
C GLU A 32 21.87 -8.07 -10.01
N ALA A 33 21.67 -7.24 -11.05
CA ALA A 33 22.68 -6.29 -11.49
C ALA A 33 23.01 -5.23 -10.43
N LYS A 34 22.05 -4.86 -9.58
CA LYS A 34 22.30 -3.99 -8.42
C LYS A 34 23.07 -4.73 -7.33
N LEU A 35 22.63 -5.92 -6.95
CA LEU A 35 23.31 -6.73 -5.94
C LEU A 35 24.78 -7.00 -6.29
N ASN A 36 25.08 -7.27 -7.57
CA ASN A 36 26.44 -7.57 -8.01
C ASN A 36 27.41 -6.38 -7.94
N LYS A 37 26.89 -5.14 -7.84
CA LYS A 37 27.71 -3.93 -7.71
C LYS A 37 28.02 -3.57 -6.26
N GLU A 38 27.25 -4.13 -5.33
CA GLU A 38 27.25 -3.72 -3.94
C GLU A 38 28.17 -4.61 -3.12
N ASN A 39 28.78 -4.04 -2.08
CA ASN A 39 29.64 -4.78 -1.17
C ASN A 39 28.88 -5.08 0.13
N LEU A 40 28.84 -6.35 0.51
CA LEU A 40 28.17 -6.85 1.73
C LEU A 40 28.66 -6.13 3.00
N GLU A 41 29.97 -5.90 3.15
CA GLU A 41 30.52 -5.23 4.33
C GLU A 41 30.00 -3.80 4.48
N LYS A 42 29.88 -3.07 3.36
CA LYS A 42 29.37 -1.70 3.36
C LYS A 42 27.88 -1.65 3.71
N LEU A 43 27.10 -2.60 3.20
CA LEU A 43 25.67 -2.71 3.50
C LEU A 43 25.44 -3.07 4.97
N LEU A 44 26.26 -3.95 5.56
CA LEU A 44 26.20 -4.27 6.99
C LEU A 44 26.51 -3.05 7.87
N LEU A 45 27.53 -2.27 7.52
CA LEU A 45 27.85 -1.04 8.23
C LEU A 45 26.71 0.00 8.13
N GLU A 46 26.11 0.15 6.96
CA GLU A 46 24.95 1.02 6.75
C GLU A 46 23.76 0.56 7.61
N LEU A 47 23.45 -0.73 7.61
CA LEU A 47 22.36 -1.31 8.38
C LEU A 47 22.54 -1.06 9.88
N VAL A 48 23.74 -1.31 10.41
CA VAL A 48 24.07 -1.02 11.82
C VAL A 48 23.92 0.46 12.13
N SER A 49 24.30 1.36 11.21
CA SER A 49 24.12 2.80 11.40
C SER A 49 22.64 3.21 11.45
N LEU A 50 21.81 2.61 10.59
CA LEU A 50 20.37 2.86 10.52
C LEU A 50 19.64 2.28 11.75
N GLU A 51 20.11 1.17 12.30
CA GLU A 51 19.55 0.56 13.52
C GLU A 51 19.88 1.34 14.79
N LYS A 52 21.08 1.93 14.86
CA LYS A 52 21.49 2.75 16.00
C LYS A 52 20.77 4.10 16.04
N ALA A 53 20.20 4.56 14.92
CA ALA A 53 19.49 5.82 14.86
C ALA A 53 18.18 5.75 15.65
N LYS A 54 17.97 6.69 16.59
CA LYS A 54 16.74 6.75 17.41
C LYS A 54 15.50 7.11 16.59
N PHE A 55 15.68 7.85 15.50
CA PHE A 55 14.60 8.27 14.62
C PHE A 55 15.03 8.14 13.16
N LEU A 56 14.17 7.53 12.36
CA LEU A 56 14.37 7.33 10.92
C LEU A 56 13.25 8.06 10.18
N SER A 57 13.63 8.88 9.21
CA SER A 57 12.68 9.45 8.27
C SER A 57 12.02 8.33 7.44
N PRO A 58 10.84 8.57 6.84
CA PRO A 58 10.19 7.56 5.97
C PRO A 58 11.12 7.06 4.86
N ALA A 59 11.92 7.94 4.25
CA ALA A 59 12.91 7.56 3.26
C ALA A 59 14.02 6.66 3.82
N GLN A 60 14.47 6.93 5.05
CA GLN A 60 15.47 6.09 5.72
C GLN A 60 14.90 4.73 6.14
N LYS A 61 13.62 4.64 6.50
CA LYS A 61 12.93 3.37 6.76
C LYS A 61 12.86 2.50 5.51
N GLU A 62 12.49 3.09 4.38
CA GLU A 62 12.50 2.39 3.08
C GLU A 62 13.93 1.98 2.68
N ARG A 63 14.92 2.84 2.92
CA ARG A 63 16.33 2.48 2.71
C ARG A 63 16.75 1.31 3.60
N LYS A 64 16.39 1.31 4.88
CA LYS A 64 16.68 0.21 5.82
C LYS A 64 16.11 -1.12 5.30
N ARG A 65 14.83 -1.13 4.93
CA ARG A 65 14.15 -2.31 4.34
C ARG A 65 14.86 -2.82 3.09
N LEU A 66 15.31 -1.91 2.22
CA LEU A 66 16.04 -2.28 1.02
C LEU A 66 17.40 -2.90 1.36
N VAL A 67 18.16 -2.28 2.26
CA VAL A 67 19.47 -2.75 2.69
C VAL A 67 19.35 -4.12 3.38
N GLU A 68 18.39 -4.31 4.27
CA GLU A 68 18.08 -5.61 4.90
C GLU A 68 17.84 -6.70 3.86
N LYS A 69 17.03 -6.40 2.84
CA LYS A 69 16.77 -7.34 1.74
C LYS A 69 18.03 -7.67 0.94
N MET A 70 18.87 -6.66 0.66
CA MET A 70 20.12 -6.86 -0.07
C MET A 70 21.11 -7.72 0.71
N VAL A 71 21.25 -7.47 2.01
CA VAL A 71 22.09 -8.28 2.90
C VAL A 71 21.59 -9.73 2.90
N ALA A 72 20.30 -9.96 3.14
CA ALA A 72 19.73 -11.31 3.16
C ALA A 72 19.93 -12.07 1.84
N ASP A 73 19.78 -11.39 0.69
CA ASP A 73 19.99 -12.00 -0.63
C ASP A 73 21.48 -12.32 -0.89
N LEU A 74 22.40 -11.45 -0.47
CA LEU A 74 23.84 -11.69 -0.59
C LEU A 74 24.31 -12.81 0.34
N GLU A 75 23.84 -12.86 1.58
CA GLU A 75 24.14 -13.93 2.53
C GLU A 75 23.63 -15.29 2.03
N LYS A 76 22.42 -15.34 1.46
CA LYS A 76 21.88 -16.55 0.83
C LYS A 76 22.77 -17.04 -0.32
N ARG A 77 23.29 -16.12 -1.14
CA ARG A 77 24.23 -16.48 -2.22
C ARG A 77 25.55 -17.01 -1.68
N GLU A 78 26.08 -16.39 -0.63
CA GLU A 78 27.32 -16.84 -0.01
C GLU A 78 27.17 -18.23 0.60
N LYS A 79 26.04 -18.51 1.27
CA LYS A 79 25.69 -19.84 1.79
C LYS A 79 25.57 -20.88 0.67
N ALA A 80 24.86 -20.55 -0.41
CA ALA A 80 24.72 -21.42 -1.58
C ALA A 80 26.07 -21.68 -2.28
N ALA A 81 26.96 -20.68 -2.34
CA ALA A 81 28.28 -20.80 -2.95
C ALA A 81 29.25 -21.68 -2.12
N LYS A 82 29.09 -21.70 -0.79
CA LYS A 82 29.91 -22.51 0.13
C LYS A 82 29.52 -23.99 0.17
N GLY A 83 28.62 -24.43 -0.71
CA GLY A 83 28.19 -25.83 -0.77
C GLY A 83 27.38 -26.26 0.45
N GLY A 84 26.75 -25.30 1.14
CA GLY A 84 25.67 -25.59 2.07
C GLY A 84 24.46 -26.04 1.29
N ASP A 85 24.48 -27.31 0.88
CA ASP A 85 23.28 -28.08 0.61
C ASP A 85 22.68 -28.35 1.99
N ASP A 86 21.83 -27.46 2.47
CA ASP A 86 20.87 -27.81 3.50
C ASP A 86 19.68 -26.87 3.45
N GLU A 87 18.54 -27.56 3.31
CA GLU A 87 17.24 -27.19 3.79
C GLU A 87 16.66 -25.88 3.23
N LYS A 88 15.63 -26.09 2.40
CA LYS A 88 14.44 -25.25 2.47
C LYS A 88 13.99 -25.14 3.94
N GLU A 89 14.63 -24.27 4.72
CA GLU A 89 13.87 -23.49 5.68
C GLU A 89 13.00 -22.57 4.81
N GLU A 90 11.87 -23.15 4.40
CA GLU A 90 10.62 -22.41 4.34
C GLU A 90 10.55 -21.66 5.67
N ARG A 91 11.10 -20.44 5.68
CA ARG A 91 10.57 -19.41 6.55
C ARG A 91 9.09 -19.40 6.15
N GLU A 92 8.29 -20.15 6.89
CA GLU A 92 7.00 -19.67 7.34
C GLU A 92 7.27 -18.22 7.72
N SER A 93 7.09 -17.32 6.75
CA SER A 93 6.55 -16.03 7.02
C SER A 93 5.30 -16.36 7.80
N THR A 94 5.45 -16.38 9.13
CA THR A 94 4.35 -16.18 10.05
C THR A 94 3.59 -15.04 9.40
N ALA A 95 2.44 -15.41 8.87
CA ALA A 95 1.43 -14.47 8.49
C ALA A 95 1.16 -13.72 9.78
N SER A 96 1.90 -12.62 9.99
CA SER A 96 1.38 -11.50 10.72
C SER A 96 0.12 -11.20 9.95
N GLU A 97 -1.00 -11.64 10.53
CA GLU A 97 -2.35 -11.21 10.22
C GLU A 97 -2.37 -9.68 10.37
N GLU A 98 -1.73 -8.98 9.45
CA GLU A 98 -2.10 -7.63 9.12
C GLU A 98 -3.39 -7.81 8.34
N GLU A 99 -4.49 -7.83 9.12
CA GLU A 99 -5.83 -7.70 8.63
C GLU A 99 -5.84 -6.74 7.44
N PRO A 100 -6.43 -7.11 6.30
CA PRO A 100 -6.79 -6.08 5.35
C PRO A 100 -7.79 -5.20 6.09
N VAL A 101 -7.34 -4.03 6.55
CA VAL A 101 -8.21 -2.97 7.05
C VAL A 101 -9.11 -2.62 5.87
N SER A 102 -10.25 -3.33 5.82
CA SER A 102 -11.30 -3.23 4.83
C SER A 102 -12.08 -1.99 5.17
N PHE A 103 -11.44 -0.85 4.90
CA PHE A 103 -12.10 0.44 4.86
C PHE A 103 -13.01 0.41 3.63
N PHE A 104 -14.33 0.48 3.84
CA PHE A 104 -15.46 0.39 2.89
C PHE A 104 -16.06 -1.01 2.66
N SER A 105 -17.10 -1.41 3.41
CA SER A 105 -18.49 -1.00 3.16
C SER A 105 -19.47 -1.86 3.96
N ASP A 106 -20.33 -1.17 4.71
CA ASP A 106 -21.54 -1.71 5.33
C ASP A 106 -22.67 -1.84 4.27
N GLY A 107 -23.46 -2.91 4.36
CA GLY A 107 -24.85 -3.06 3.90
C GLY A 107 -25.25 -2.99 2.41
N PHE A 108 -25.34 -4.13 1.72
CA PHE A 108 -26.49 -4.42 0.82
C PHE A 108 -26.72 -5.94 0.68
N THR A 109 -27.86 -6.40 1.18
CA THR A 109 -28.35 -7.79 1.08
C THR A 109 -28.96 -8.09 -0.29
N ASP A 110 -29.08 -9.40 -0.53
CA ASP A 110 -30.00 -10.08 -1.43
C ASP A 110 -29.55 -10.46 -2.85
N LYS A 111 -29.33 -11.79 -2.96
CA LYS A 111 -29.75 -12.69 -4.04
C LYS A 111 -29.06 -12.55 -5.39
N ALA A 112 -28.12 -13.48 -5.56
CA ALA A 112 -27.95 -14.32 -6.74
C ALA A 112 -28.79 -13.91 -7.97
N SER A 113 -28.16 -13.20 -8.90
CA SER A 113 -28.42 -13.42 -10.31
C SER A 113 -27.20 -12.97 -11.12
N LEU A 114 -26.71 -13.94 -11.88
CA LEU A 114 -25.99 -13.87 -13.14
C LEU A 114 -25.27 -12.57 -13.54
N ASP A 115 -24.06 -12.80 -14.03
CA ASP A 115 -23.36 -12.02 -15.05
C ASP A 115 -22.36 -10.98 -14.54
N THR A 116 -21.13 -11.47 -14.31
CA THR A 116 -19.95 -10.65 -14.14
C THR A 116 -19.52 -10.03 -15.47
N ARG A 117 -20.23 -8.99 -15.97
CA ARG A 117 -19.64 -7.88 -16.74
C ARG A 117 -20.64 -6.81 -17.21
N THR A 118 -20.63 -5.67 -16.51
CA THR A 118 -20.53 -4.39 -17.21
C THR A 118 -19.61 -3.44 -16.43
N PHE A 119 -18.39 -3.26 -16.94
CA PHE A 119 -17.47 -2.22 -16.49
C PHE A 119 -18.02 -0.85 -16.87
N VAL A 120 -18.29 0.02 -15.88
CA VAL A 120 -18.66 1.42 -16.12
C VAL A 120 -18.05 2.38 -15.09
N PRO A 121 -16.89 3.01 -15.36
CA PRO A 121 -16.51 4.28 -14.77
C PRO A 121 -17.05 5.40 -15.63
N ARG A 122 -17.69 6.33 -14.97
CA ARG A 122 -18.80 7.04 -15.58
C ARG A 122 -18.42 8.52 -15.47
N ALA A 123 -17.70 9.04 -16.46
CA ALA A 123 -17.92 10.44 -16.92
C ALA A 123 -19.41 10.67 -17.27
N ILE A 124 -20.16 9.57 -17.38
CA ILE A 124 -21.59 9.40 -17.63
C ILE A 124 -22.39 9.15 -16.32
N LYS A 125 -21.79 9.08 -15.10
CA LYS A 125 -22.55 8.99 -13.80
C LYS A 125 -22.91 10.44 -13.51
N ARG A 126 -24.02 10.93 -14.06
CA ARG A 126 -24.65 12.14 -13.53
C ARG A 126 -25.08 11.87 -12.09
N LYS A 127 -24.78 12.83 -11.22
CA LYS A 127 -24.97 12.80 -9.77
C LYS A 127 -26.46 12.77 -9.43
N LYS A 128 -26.90 11.84 -8.57
CA LYS A 128 -28.13 12.02 -7.80
C LYS A 128 -27.72 12.71 -6.51
N THR A 129 -28.27 13.88 -6.29
CA THR A 129 -28.18 14.65 -5.05
C THR A 129 -28.82 13.90 -3.89
N GLU A 130 -28.33 14.21 -2.69
CA GLU A 130 -28.56 13.52 -1.41
C GLU A 130 -30.04 13.43 -1.03
N ALA A 131 -30.49 12.23 -0.65
CA ALA A 131 -31.70 12.11 0.16
C ALA A 131 -31.27 12.22 1.62
N VAL A 132 -31.21 13.45 2.13
CA VAL A 132 -31.17 13.69 3.57
C VAL A 132 -32.44 13.08 4.15
N SER A 133 -32.31 12.22 5.17
CA SER A 133 -33.50 11.66 5.81
C SER A 133 -34.22 12.77 6.57
N ALA A 134 -35.56 12.71 6.64
CA ALA A 134 -36.32 13.73 7.38
C ALA A 134 -35.89 13.84 8.86
N ALA A 135 -35.34 12.76 9.42
CA ALA A 135 -34.79 12.73 10.77
C ALA A 135 -33.50 13.55 10.90
N ASP A 136 -32.65 13.58 9.88
CA ASP A 136 -31.40 14.33 9.89
C ASP A 136 -31.65 15.85 9.80
N LEU A 137 -32.66 16.27 9.03
CA LEU A 137 -33.04 17.69 8.96
C LEU A 137 -33.60 18.20 10.29
N ILE A 138 -34.44 17.41 10.95
CA ILE A 138 -35.00 17.73 12.27
C ILE A 138 -33.88 17.82 13.32
N ALA A 139 -32.95 16.86 13.34
CA ALA A 139 -31.82 16.87 14.27
C ALA A 139 -30.84 18.03 14.06
N ILE A 140 -30.68 18.49 12.82
CA ILE A 140 -29.86 19.68 12.50
C ILE A 140 -30.57 20.95 12.98
N GLU A 141 -31.90 21.04 12.83
CA GLU A 141 -32.68 22.20 13.26
C GLU A 141 -32.79 22.31 14.79
N GLU A 142 -32.97 21.19 15.49
CA GLU A 142 -32.95 21.13 16.96
C GLU A 142 -31.60 21.55 17.54
N ARG A 143 -30.48 21.08 16.95
CA ARG A 143 -29.13 21.51 17.35
C ARG A 143 -28.89 23.00 17.13
N LYS A 144 -29.47 23.57 16.07
CA LYS A 144 -29.33 24.99 15.78
C LYS A 144 -30.11 25.85 16.78
N LEU A 145 -31.30 25.42 17.21
CA LEU A 145 -32.07 26.09 18.26
C LEU A 145 -31.36 26.05 19.62
N LEU A 146 -30.76 24.91 19.99
CA LEU A 146 -29.96 24.77 21.22
C LEU A 146 -28.66 25.59 21.20
N ALA A 147 -28.04 25.76 20.02
CA ALA A 147 -26.86 26.59 19.88
C ALA A 147 -27.20 28.10 20.01
N ALA A 148 -28.36 28.53 19.51
CA ALA A 148 -28.82 29.91 19.65
C ALA A 148 -29.22 30.27 21.10
N SER A 149 -29.74 29.31 21.89
CA SER A 149 -29.99 29.54 23.32
C SER A 149 -28.69 29.64 24.14
N ASN A 150 -27.64 28.91 23.75
CA ASN A 150 -26.35 28.96 24.45
C ASN A 150 -25.50 30.18 24.07
N SER A 151 -25.70 30.77 22.88
CA SER A 151 -24.98 31.99 22.50
C SER A 151 -25.55 33.25 23.18
N ALA A 152 -26.80 33.21 23.64
CA ALA A 152 -27.39 34.31 24.42
C ALA A 152 -26.72 34.48 25.80
N GLU A 153 -26.17 33.41 26.39
CA GLU A 153 -25.41 33.50 27.65
C GLU A 153 -23.96 34.00 27.48
N GLN A 154 -23.42 34.00 26.26
CA GLN A 154 -22.10 34.59 25.95
C GLN A 154 -22.18 36.11 25.73
N ASP A 155 -23.26 36.60 25.13
CA ASP A 155 -23.47 38.04 24.90
C ASP A 155 -23.58 38.85 26.21
N ASP A 156 -24.12 38.23 27.28
CA ASP A 156 -24.21 38.87 28.60
C ASP A 156 -22.83 39.05 29.27
N ASN A 157 -21.86 38.19 28.95
CA ASN A 157 -20.49 38.29 29.46
C ASN A 157 -19.65 39.29 28.65
N ASP A 158 -19.85 39.38 27.34
CA ASP A 158 -19.19 40.38 26.48
C ASP A 158 -19.74 41.80 26.74
N PHE A 159 -21.01 41.93 27.16
CA PHE A 159 -21.60 43.20 27.61
C PHE A 159 -20.98 43.72 28.91
N LEU A 160 -20.61 42.84 29.85
CA LEU A 160 -19.96 43.23 31.11
C LEU A 160 -18.49 43.63 30.91
N ASP A 161 -17.77 42.98 30.00
CA ASP A 161 -16.38 43.32 29.66
C ASP A 161 -16.27 44.67 28.91
N SER A 162 -17.33 45.13 28.25
CA SER A 162 -17.36 46.46 27.62
C SER A 162 -17.66 47.62 28.58
N LEU A 163 -17.98 47.36 29.86
CA LEU A 163 -18.29 48.38 30.87
C LEU A 163 -17.08 48.76 31.75
N MET A 164 -15.94 48.08 31.58
CA MET A 164 -14.63 48.40 32.19
C MET A 164 -13.73 49.15 31.21
#